data_AF-A0A3N5QD79-F1
#
_entry.id   AF-A0A3N5QD79-F1
#
_cell.length_a   1.000
_cell.length_b   1.000
_cell.length_c   1.000
_cell.angle_alpha   90.00
_cell.angle_beta   90.00
_cell.angle_gamma   90.00
#
_symmetry.space_group_name_H-M   'P 1'
#
loop_
_entity.id
_entity.type
_entity.pdbx_description
1 polymer ?
#
loop_
_entity_poly.entity_id
_entity_poly.type
_entity_poly.pdbx_seq_one_letter_code
_entity_poly.pdbx_strand_id
1 'polypeptide(L)'
;MKEFTDNTILDPFIALIPERMRNFPRGPFDTTPAFKLRKGKIEKGYSVLADKIKISIPNGLKVLIIDGYQGVKWNHFQSQLKNALEKIAVDAEWLNMQECFFSSEELDKKIEPFLGGNDPIFGT
;
A
#
# COMPACT_ATOMS: atom_id res chain seq x y z
N MET A 1 18.99 -29.84 -11.74
CA MET A 1 17.85 -28.91 -11.91
C MET A 1 16.70 -29.71 -12.48
N LYS A 2 15.58 -29.85 -11.76
CA LYS A 2 14.38 -30.51 -12.32
C LYS A 2 13.66 -29.51 -13.21
N GLU A 3 13.46 -29.88 -14.47
CA GLU A 3 12.62 -29.14 -15.41
C GLU A 3 11.18 -29.14 -14.89
N PHE A 4 10.64 -27.96 -14.61
CA PHE A 4 9.24 -27.79 -14.23
C PHE A 4 8.39 -27.84 -15.50
N THR A 5 7.62 -28.91 -15.67
CA THR A 5 6.67 -29.05 -16.76
C THR A 5 5.50 -28.07 -16.56
N ASP A 6 5.33 -27.22 -17.57
CA ASP A 6 4.74 -25.86 -17.62
C ASP A 6 3.23 -25.69 -17.34
N ASN A 7 2.52 -26.64 -16.72
CA ASN A 7 1.04 -26.62 -16.65
C ASN A 7 0.42 -26.78 -15.25
N THR A 8 1.20 -26.76 -14.17
CA THR A 8 0.65 -26.86 -12.81
C THR A 8 0.65 -25.49 -12.15
N ILE A 9 -0.54 -24.97 -11.82
CA ILE A 9 -0.70 -23.76 -11.02
C ILE A 9 -0.31 -24.11 -9.58
N LEU A 10 0.89 -23.72 -9.17
CA LEU A 10 1.26 -23.69 -7.75
C LEU A 10 0.47 -22.58 -7.06
N ASP A 11 0.25 -22.73 -5.76
CA ASP A 11 -0.38 -21.69 -4.94
C ASP A 11 0.33 -20.33 -5.19
N PRO A 12 -0.39 -19.29 -5.65
CA PRO A 12 0.19 -18.00 -5.99
C PRO A 12 0.79 -17.26 -4.78
N PHE A 13 0.46 -17.68 -3.55
CA PHE A 13 1.11 -17.20 -2.33
C PHE A 13 2.46 -17.90 -2.05
N ILE A 14 2.75 -19.00 -2.75
CA ILE A 14 3.98 -19.78 -2.60
C ILE A 14 4.94 -19.55 -3.79
N ALA A 15 4.42 -19.39 -5.01
CA ALA A 15 5.23 -19.19 -6.21
C ALA A 15 4.58 -18.22 -7.20
N LEU A 16 5.40 -17.53 -8.00
CA LEU A 16 4.89 -16.66 -9.06
C LEU A 16 4.25 -17.49 -10.19
N ILE A 17 3.16 -16.95 -10.74
CA ILE A 17 2.48 -17.49 -11.91
C ILE A 17 3.44 -17.46 -13.13
N PRO A 18 3.63 -18.57 -13.86
CA PRO A 18 4.44 -18.60 -15.08
C PRO A 18 4.00 -17.57 -16.14
N GLU A 19 4.97 -16.88 -16.75
CA GLU A 19 4.75 -15.75 -17.67
C GLU A 19 3.90 -16.11 -18.91
N ARG A 20 3.83 -17.40 -19.28
CA ARG A 20 3.16 -17.87 -20.51
C ARG A 20 1.86 -18.64 -20.25
N MET A 21 1.31 -18.59 -19.04
CA MET A 21 0.05 -19.26 -18.75
C MET A 21 -1.08 -18.63 -19.58
N ARG A 22 -1.77 -19.46 -20.37
CA ARG A 22 -2.87 -19.05 -21.26
C ARG A 22 -4.14 -19.90 -21.12
N ASN A 23 -4.05 -21.05 -20.44
CA ASN A 23 -5.17 -21.97 -20.27
C ASN A 23 -5.70 -21.87 -18.84
N PHE A 24 -6.94 -21.40 -18.69
CA PHE A 24 -7.62 -21.29 -17.41
C PHE A 24 -8.83 -22.23 -17.39
N PRO A 25 -9.04 -22.99 -16.30
CA PRO A 25 -9.99 -24.12 -16.28
C PRO A 25 -11.49 -23.74 -16.28
N ARG A 26 -11.89 -22.45 -16.27
CA ARG A 26 -13.31 -22.05 -16.15
C ARG A 26 -13.71 -20.86 -17.04
N GLY A 27 -14.32 -21.16 -18.19
CA GLY A 27 -15.06 -20.18 -19.00
C GLY A 27 -14.22 -19.02 -19.58
N PRO A 28 -14.85 -17.95 -20.09
CA PRO A 28 -14.14 -16.79 -20.66
C PRO A 28 -13.47 -15.89 -19.62
N PHE A 29 -13.54 -16.25 -18.33
CA PHE A 29 -13.00 -15.45 -17.23
C PHE A 29 -11.65 -16.02 -16.77
N ASP A 30 -10.61 -15.21 -16.85
CA ASP A 30 -9.29 -15.52 -16.27
C ASP A 30 -9.36 -15.35 -14.75
N THR A 31 -9.33 -16.46 -14.01
CA THR A 31 -9.32 -16.47 -12.53
C THR A 31 -7.97 -16.08 -11.93
N THR A 32 -6.95 -15.87 -12.76
CA THR A 32 -5.56 -15.65 -12.37
C THR A 32 -4.90 -14.62 -13.30
N PRO A 33 -5.46 -13.40 -13.42
CA PRO A 33 -4.93 -12.40 -14.33
C PRO A 33 -3.50 -12.03 -13.92
N ALA A 34 -2.56 -12.19 -14.84
CA ALA A 34 -1.16 -11.87 -14.64
C ALA A 34 -0.75 -10.67 -15.52
N PHE A 35 -0.08 -9.69 -14.90
CA PHE A 35 0.43 -8.52 -15.61
C PHE A 35 1.94 -8.47 -15.53
N LYS A 36 2.60 -8.19 -16.66
CA LYS A 36 4.05 -8.04 -16.70
C LYS A 36 4.47 -6.76 -15.98
N LEU A 37 5.17 -6.91 -14.86
CA LEU A 37 5.85 -5.79 -14.21
C LEU A 37 7.11 -5.43 -15.00
N ARG A 38 7.15 -4.22 -15.56
CA ARG A 38 8.38 -3.72 -16.19
C ARG A 38 9.47 -3.53 -15.13
N LYS A 39 10.72 -3.84 -15.48
CA LYS A 39 11.89 -3.64 -14.61
C LYS A 39 11.93 -2.19 -14.12
N GLY A 40 12.23 -1.99 -12.82
CA GLY A 40 12.35 -0.67 -12.20
C GLY A 40 11.02 0.00 -11.81
N LYS A 41 9.87 -0.67 -11.99
CA LYS A 41 8.58 -0.14 -11.54
C LYS A 41 8.32 -0.35 -10.06
N ILE A 42 8.84 -1.44 -9.50
CA ILE A 42 8.75 -1.75 -8.08
C ILE A 42 10.17 -1.97 -7.57
N GLU A 43 10.50 -1.27 -6.50
CA GLU A 43 11.76 -1.43 -5.79
C GLU A 43 11.45 -1.80 -4.35
N LYS A 44 12.39 -2.48 -3.70
CA LYS A 44 12.19 -3.07 -2.38
C LYS A 44 13.17 -2.49 -1.39
N GLY A 45 12.65 -2.13 -0.21
CA GLY A 45 13.44 -1.79 0.97
C GLY A 45 13.48 -0.29 1.25
N TYR A 46 13.69 0.02 2.54
CA TYR A 46 13.64 1.39 3.07
C TYR A 46 14.78 2.27 2.54
N SER A 47 15.96 1.70 2.28
CA SER A 47 17.09 2.44 1.71
C SER A 47 16.77 3.02 0.34
N VAL A 48 16.17 2.23 -0.54
CA VAL A 48 15.81 2.69 -1.89
C VAL A 48 14.71 3.77 -1.83
N LEU A 49 13.76 3.64 -0.90
CA LEU A 49 12.75 4.68 -0.67
C LEU A 49 13.39 5.97 -0.14
N ALA A 50 14.30 5.89 0.82
CA ALA A 50 15.02 7.04 1.37
C ALA A 50 15.83 7.77 0.29
N ASP A 51 16.53 7.04 -0.59
CA ASP A 51 17.27 7.63 -1.71
C ASP A 51 16.34 8.38 -2.68
N LYS A 52 15.16 7.83 -2.98
CA LYS A 52 14.16 8.51 -3.79
C LYS A 52 13.67 9.80 -3.15
N ILE A 53 13.36 9.77 -1.86
CA ILE A 53 12.96 10.95 -1.10
C ILE A 53 14.06 12.02 -1.20
N LYS A 54 15.32 11.65 -0.96
CA LYS A 54 16.48 12.55 -1.02
C LYS A 54 16.64 13.20 -2.40
N ILE A 55 16.49 12.43 -3.48
CA ILE A 55 16.57 12.94 -4.86
C ILE A 55 15.39 13.86 -5.18
N SER A 56 14.22 13.64 -4.58
CA SER A 56 13.04 14.48 -4.79
C SER A 56 13.07 15.81 -4.04
N ILE A 57 13.78 15.92 -2.91
CA ILE A 57 13.91 17.17 -2.13
C ILE A 57 14.41 18.37 -2.98
N PRO A 58 15.53 18.28 -3.72
CA PRO A 58 15.98 19.40 -4.57
C PRO A 58 15.03 19.69 -5.72
N ASN A 59 14.17 18.73 -6.09
CA ASN A 59 13.12 18.89 -7.10
C ASN A 59 11.81 19.49 -6.53
N GLY A 60 11.82 19.95 -5.27
CA GLY A 60 10.70 20.65 -4.66
C GLY A 60 9.85 19.82 -3.70
N LEU A 61 10.24 18.57 -3.37
CA LEU A 61 9.55 17.80 -2.35
C LEU A 61 9.72 18.49 -0.98
N LYS A 62 8.59 18.91 -0.38
CA LYS A 62 8.53 19.50 0.96
C LYS A 62 7.68 18.66 1.93
N VAL A 63 6.62 18.05 1.41
CA VAL A 63 5.70 17.21 2.18
C VAL A 63 5.50 15.91 1.41
N LEU A 64 5.65 14.78 2.11
CA LEU A 64 5.36 13.45 1.58
C LEU A 64 4.24 12.84 2.41
N ILE A 65 3.12 12.51 1.76
CA ILE A 65 2.01 11.79 2.38
C ILE A 65 2.19 10.31 2.08
N ILE A 66 2.18 9.50 3.12
CA ILE A 66 2.27 8.04 3.01
C ILE A 66 0.95 7.48 3.53
N ASP A 67 0.25 6.80 2.63
CA ASP A 67 -1.01 6.13 2.93
C ASP A 67 -0.84 4.62 2.79
N GLY A 68 -1.66 3.86 3.52
CA GLY A 68 -1.56 2.42 3.61
C GLY A 68 -2.87 1.79 4.04
N TYR A 69 -3.10 0.56 3.59
CA TYR A 69 -4.31 -0.18 3.91
C TYR A 69 -4.23 -0.87 5.29
N GLN A 70 -5.34 -1.47 5.73
CA GLN A 70 -5.38 -2.26 6.97
C GLN A 70 -4.27 -3.33 6.96
N GLY A 71 -3.55 -3.44 8.08
CA GLY A 71 -2.45 -4.40 8.26
C GLY A 71 -1.04 -3.81 8.10
N VAL A 72 -0.90 -2.54 7.71
CA VAL A 72 0.40 -1.87 7.73
C VAL A 72 0.88 -1.70 9.19
N LYS A 73 2.08 -2.20 9.47
CA LYS A 73 2.73 -2.03 10.78
C LYS A 73 3.41 -0.66 10.85
N TRP A 74 2.61 0.41 11.05
CA TRP A 74 3.07 1.79 10.97
C TRP A 74 4.28 2.12 11.84
N ASN A 75 4.30 1.69 13.10
CA ASN A 75 5.46 1.91 13.99
C ASN A 75 6.75 1.31 13.43
N HIS A 76 6.66 0.11 12.84
CA HIS A 76 7.81 -0.53 12.20
C HIS A 76 8.22 0.19 10.91
N PHE A 77 7.24 0.55 10.08
CA PHE A 77 7.49 1.29 8.84
C PHE A 77 8.20 2.62 9.11
N GLN A 78 7.66 3.42 10.03
CA GLN A 78 8.21 4.71 10.43
C GLN A 78 9.63 4.56 10.99
N SER A 79 9.82 3.63 11.94
CA SER A 79 11.13 3.35 12.53
C SER A 79 12.19 3.01 11.47
N GLN A 80 11.86 2.13 10.54
CA GLN A 80 12.80 1.67 9.53
C GLN A 80 13.10 2.73 8.47
N LEU A 81 12.10 3.50 8.04
CA LEU A 81 12.32 4.58 7.08
C LEU A 81 13.08 5.74 7.73
N LYS A 82 12.78 6.09 8.98
CA LYS A 82 13.53 7.08 9.75
C LYS A 82 15.01 6.70 9.82
N ASN A 83 15.32 5.46 10.21
CA ASN A 83 16.70 4.98 10.26
C ASN A 83 17.40 5.06 8.89
N ALA A 84 16.69 4.77 7.80
CA ALA A 84 17.23 4.85 6.45
C ALA A 84 17.51 6.30 6.01
N LEU A 85 16.65 7.25 6.38
CA LEU A 85 16.82 8.68 6.10
C LEU A 85 17.99 9.28 6.91
N GLU A 86 18.09 8.95 8.19
CA GLU A 86 19.18 9.40 9.07
C GLU A 86 20.55 8.97 8.54
N LYS A 87 20.66 7.73 8.03
CA LYS A 87 21.90 7.21 7.42
C LYS A 87 22.38 8.01 6.21
N ILE A 88 21.48 8.71 5.52
CA ILE A 88 21.79 9.55 4.36
C ILE A 88 21.70 11.05 4.66
N ALA A 89 21.71 11.41 5.96
CA ALA A 89 21.65 12.76 6.49
C ALA A 89 20.42 13.56 6.02
N VAL A 90 19.28 12.88 5.88
CA VAL A 90 17.98 13.53 5.68
C VAL A 90 17.23 13.52 7.01
N ASP A 91 16.96 14.72 7.53
CA ASP A 91 16.08 14.90 8.67
C ASP A 91 14.65 15.19 8.19
N ALA A 92 13.68 14.55 8.82
CA ALA A 92 12.28 14.63 8.43
C ALA A 92 11.39 14.63 9.67
N GLU A 93 10.48 15.60 9.72
CA GLU A 93 9.41 15.63 10.70
C GLU A 93 8.34 14.58 10.35
N TRP A 94 7.83 13.91 11.38
CA TRP A 94 6.81 12.89 11.25
C TRP A 94 5.52 13.37 11.89
N LEU A 95 4.48 13.53 11.07
CA LEU A 95 3.15 13.91 11.51
C LEU A 95 2.24 12.69 11.42
N ASN A 96 1.58 12.35 12.53
CA ASN A 96 0.54 11.33 12.51
C ASN A 96 -0.81 11.97 12.18
N MET A 97 -1.39 11.60 11.03
CA MET A 97 -2.69 12.12 10.59
C MET A 97 -3.82 11.85 11.62
N GLN A 98 -3.69 10.80 12.44
CA GLN A 98 -4.65 10.49 13.49
C GLN A 98 -4.77 11.60 14.55
N GLU A 99 -3.70 12.38 14.74
CA GLU A 99 -3.70 13.53 15.66
C GLU A 99 -4.52 14.71 15.13
N CYS A 100 -4.85 14.71 13.83
CA CYS A 100 -5.71 15.71 13.20
C CYS A 100 -7.18 15.27 13.14
N PHE A 101 -7.52 14.06 13.61
CA PHE A 101 -8.88 13.57 13.61
C PHE A 101 -9.68 14.13 14.79
N PHE A 102 -10.96 14.36 14.56
CA PHE A 102 -11.90 14.62 15.65
C PHE A 102 -11.93 13.42 16.61
N SER A 103 -12.25 13.69 17.88
CA SER A 103 -12.60 12.59 18.78
C SER A 103 -13.85 11.87 18.26
N SER A 104 -14.03 10.61 18.63
CA SER A 104 -15.23 9.85 18.26
C SER A 104 -16.51 10.59 18.65
N GLU A 105 -16.53 11.20 19.83
CA GLU A 105 -17.68 11.96 20.34
C GLU A 105 -17.97 13.23 19.53
N GLU A 106 -16.93 13.93 19.07
CA GLU A 106 -17.08 15.10 18.19
C GLU A 106 -17.53 14.68 16.79
N LEU A 107 -17.01 13.56 16.30
CA LEU A 107 -17.40 13.01 15.01
C LEU A 107 -18.86 12.56 15.03
N ASP A 108 -19.28 11.83 16.06
CA ASP A 108 -20.66 11.37 16.26
C ASP A 108 -21.64 12.55 16.26
N LYS A 109 -21.34 13.62 17.02
CA LYS A 109 -22.15 14.84 17.02
C LYS A 109 -22.24 15.52 15.66
N LYS A 110 -21.17 15.47 14.86
CA LYS A 110 -21.13 16.08 13.53
C LYS A 110 -21.91 15.27 12.50
N ILE A 111 -21.93 13.95 12.63
CA ILE A 111 -22.65 13.07 11.69
C ILE A 111 -24.11 12.86 12.07
N GLU A 112 -24.47 12.98 13.36
CA GLU A 112 -25.81 12.71 13.91
C GLU A 112 -26.97 13.32 13.08
N PRO A 113 -26.93 14.60 12.63
CA PRO A 113 -28.01 15.17 11.84
C PRO A 113 -28.25 14.46 10.50
N PHE A 114 -27.26 13.74 9.98
CA PHE A 114 -27.29 13.06 8.68
C PHE A 114 -27.58 11.56 8.81
N LEU A 115 -27.80 11.02 10.02
CA LEU A 115 -28.02 9.58 10.22
C LEU A 115 -29.48 9.14 10.08
N GLY A 116 -30.40 10.05 9.72
CA GLY A 116 -31.82 9.71 9.49
C GLY A 116 -32.63 9.48 10.77
N GLY A 117 -32.05 9.71 11.95
CA GLY A 117 -32.74 9.61 13.24
C GLY A 117 -33.38 8.24 13.46
N ASN A 118 -34.69 8.22 13.71
CA ASN A 118 -35.45 7.01 14.04
C ASN A 118 -36.04 6.27 12.82
N ASP A 119 -35.90 6.80 11.60
CA ASP A 119 -36.37 6.14 10.38
C ASP A 119 -35.28 6.16 9.29
N PRO A 120 -34.17 5.42 9.50
CA PRO A 120 -33.03 5.45 8.60
C PRO A 120 -33.31 4.54 7.40
N ILE A 121 -33.85 5.10 6.32
CA ILE A 121 -33.93 4.37 5.05
C ILE A 121 -32.56 4.38 4.36
N PHE A 122 -31.90 5.53 4.30
CA PHE A 122 -30.46 5.80 4.27
C PHE A 122 -30.35 7.30 4.64
N GLY A 123 -29.35 7.72 5.43
CA GLY A 123 -29.28 9.06 6.04
C GLY A 123 -29.74 10.24 5.16
N THR A 124 -30.44 11.22 5.78
CA THR A 124 -31.24 12.35 5.20
C THR A 124 -31.01 12.75 3.74
#